data_AF-A0A6L7VSD8-F1
#
_entry.id   AF-A0A6L7VSD8-F1
#
_cell.length_a   1.000
_cell.length_b   1.000
_cell.length_c   1.000
_cell.angle_alpha   90.00
_cell.angle_beta   90.00
_cell.angle_gamma   90.00
#
_symmetry.space_group_name_H-M   'P 1'
#
loop_
_entity.id
_entity.type
_entity.pdbx_description
1 polymer ?
#
loop_
_entity_poly.entity_id
_entity_poly.type
_entity_poly.pdbx_seq_one_letter_code
_entity_poly.pdbx_strand_id
1 'polypeptide(L)'
;MRWQLALAVLVVLLIIGASTTLINVNRAETEVLTVNLGIETAKSPAAGRLDAAAISAYERNQFSNELRHRLQKPRRSIELSGFVVDECEVTQLQWEQFVEWTSGQPGFESAEENAWLQSRSSGHRVAGRLTSPASGVNFKGASAYCSAAGGRLPFAEEFEAMASGWNQSLYPWGNEYRGDAWPFNSVLRNAAQSCGAHPSTSTPSGIHDLASNVMEWGQGAMYADDDAFQASIHGAPAARRSNRELYALNSAWLLTSPSLKSHYVGFRCVYAKHPLILPWRRRVQQVVNVPAGSYDVGLPEEARMPLFLANMPPLQGVKLRELIKDEGPTNELAVDRCEVSRAAFQKFLNDPLVRLGLFNNENQPQAVEFTPLYWSEQLEDNNLPVYGINWWAADAYARWAGGRLPSVEEWRQLAAGVQGYTYPWGMTYEEKSARNGDDAQAKLGKCGQTTADHTVAGVNDLAGNLSEWTRSLSSQNSNLAMWVQGGNWLLPGVDTAKSMFGRAVPLMHRSKSIGFRVVYD
;
A
#
# COMPACT_ATOMS: atom_id res chain seq x y z
N MET A 1 26.26 16.23 34.68
CA MET A 1 25.27 15.18 34.99
C MET A 1 23.83 15.68 35.12
N ARG A 2 23.52 16.80 35.81
CA ARG A 2 22.12 17.28 35.94
C ARG A 2 21.48 17.83 34.66
N TRP A 3 22.27 18.32 33.70
CA TRP A 3 21.77 18.83 32.41
C TRP A 3 21.37 17.74 31.41
N GLN A 4 21.99 16.56 31.45
CA GLN A 4 21.64 15.42 30.58
C GLN A 4 20.31 14.77 30.99
N LEU A 5 20.02 14.73 32.29
CA LEU A 5 18.73 14.27 32.82
C LEU A 5 17.58 15.24 32.47
N ALA A 6 17.82 16.55 32.53
CA ALA A 6 16.83 17.55 32.14
C ALA A 6 16.52 17.50 30.64
N LEU A 7 17.52 17.29 29.78
CA LEU A 7 17.33 17.13 28.33
C LEU A 7 16.58 15.84 27.99
N ALA A 8 16.87 14.73 28.68
CA ALA A 8 16.16 13.46 28.52
C ALA A 8 14.68 13.57 28.94
N VAL A 9 14.38 14.28 30.04
CA VAL A 9 13.00 14.53 30.50
C VAL A 9 12.25 15.46 29.54
N LEU A 10 12.92 16.47 28.96
CA LEU A 10 12.29 17.38 28.00
C LEU A 10 11.99 16.70 26.65
N VAL A 11 12.89 15.81 26.20
CA VAL A 11 12.68 14.96 25.01
C VAL A 11 11.54 13.95 25.28
N VAL A 12 11.47 13.35 26.46
CA VAL A 12 10.37 12.46 26.86
C VAL A 12 9.04 13.21 26.93
N LEU A 13 9.00 14.45 27.44
CA LEU A 13 7.77 15.26 27.48
C LEU A 13 7.32 15.76 26.09
N LEU A 14 8.26 16.07 25.19
CA LEU A 14 7.96 16.38 23.79
C LEU A 14 7.49 15.14 23.01
N ILE A 15 8.03 13.95 23.30
CA ILE A 15 7.55 12.67 22.77
C ILE A 15 6.14 12.36 23.30
N ILE A 16 5.86 12.58 24.59
CA ILE A 16 4.52 12.41 25.18
C ILE A 16 3.51 13.38 24.55
N GLY A 17 3.90 14.64 24.30
CA GLY A 17 3.06 15.64 23.63
C GLY A 17 2.78 15.34 22.16
N ALA A 18 3.76 14.80 21.42
CA ALA A 18 3.56 14.31 20.05
C ALA A 18 2.70 13.03 20.01
N SER A 19 2.79 12.18 21.05
CA SER A 19 2.05 10.90 21.14
C SER A 19 0.55 11.11 21.42
N THR A 20 0.18 12.09 22.25
CA THR A 20 -1.22 12.47 22.45
C THR A 20 -1.83 13.13 21.22
N THR A 21 -1.00 13.74 20.36
CA THR A 21 -1.43 14.26 19.06
C THR A 21 -1.59 13.12 18.05
N LEU A 22 -0.70 12.13 18.04
CA LEU A 22 -0.76 10.93 17.17
C LEU A 22 -1.92 9.98 17.44
N ILE A 23 -2.36 9.84 18.70
CA ILE A 23 -3.54 9.02 19.06
C ILE A 23 -4.84 9.67 18.55
N ASN A 24 -4.87 11.00 18.41
CA ASN A 24 -6.07 11.73 18.01
C ASN A 24 -6.22 11.93 16.49
N VAL A 25 -5.15 11.79 15.69
CA VAL A 25 -5.23 12.03 14.23
C VAL A 25 -5.98 10.90 13.48
N ASN A 26 -6.12 9.70 14.08
CA ASN A 26 -6.72 8.53 13.43
C ASN A 26 -8.11 8.09 13.94
N ARG A 27 -8.76 8.84 14.84
CA ARG A 27 -10.09 8.46 15.37
C ARG A 27 -11.28 8.87 14.49
N ALA A 28 -11.03 9.37 13.29
CA ALA A 28 -11.99 10.24 12.60
C ALA A 28 -13.23 9.56 11.99
N GLU A 29 -13.42 8.24 12.01
CA GLU A 29 -14.62 7.63 11.39
C GLU A 29 -15.29 6.47 12.12
N THR A 30 -14.63 5.77 13.07
CA THR A 30 -15.29 4.75 13.90
C THR A 30 -15.46 5.26 15.33
N GLU A 31 -16.71 5.31 15.77
CA GLU A 31 -17.03 5.67 17.15
C GLU A 31 -16.65 4.49 18.06
N VAL A 32 -15.60 4.67 18.86
CA VAL A 32 -15.10 3.66 19.79
C VAL A 32 -15.79 3.83 21.14
N LEU A 33 -16.29 2.73 21.69
CA LEU A 33 -16.96 2.68 22.98
C LEU A 33 -16.06 1.99 24.00
N THR A 34 -16.03 2.49 25.22
CA THR A 34 -15.37 1.80 26.34
C THR A 34 -16.41 0.98 27.10
N VAL A 35 -16.22 -0.34 27.17
CA VAL A 35 -17.17 -1.28 27.79
C VAL A 35 -16.50 -2.05 28.92
N ASN A 36 -17.14 -2.10 30.08
CA ASN A 36 -16.70 -2.94 31.20
C ASN A 36 -17.27 -4.35 31.03
N LEU A 37 -16.38 -5.35 30.97
CA LEU A 37 -16.76 -6.73 30.71
C LEU A 37 -17.07 -7.54 31.98
N GLY A 38 -16.79 -7.01 33.19
CA GLY A 38 -17.09 -7.70 34.45
C GLY A 38 -16.31 -9.00 34.69
N ILE A 39 -15.18 -9.19 34.00
CA ILE A 39 -14.27 -10.33 34.19
C ILE A 39 -13.41 -10.08 35.45
N GLU A 40 -12.92 -11.10 36.17
CA GLU A 40 -11.89 -10.90 37.21
C GLU A 40 -10.50 -10.96 36.54
N THR A 41 -9.89 -9.82 36.19
CA THR A 41 -8.56 -9.83 35.55
C THR A 41 -7.40 -9.87 36.54
N ALA A 42 -6.45 -10.78 36.27
CA ALA A 42 -5.05 -10.57 36.60
C ALA A 42 -4.51 -9.32 35.88
N LYS A 43 -3.63 -8.56 36.53
CA LYS A 43 -3.15 -7.24 36.10
C LYS A 43 -2.68 -7.19 34.64
N SER A 44 -3.20 -6.22 33.89
CA SER A 44 -2.74 -5.82 32.56
C SER A 44 -2.14 -4.39 32.62
N PRO A 45 -1.03 -4.13 31.93
CA PRO A 45 -0.53 -2.76 31.68
C PRO A 45 -0.84 -2.19 30.26
N ALA A 46 -0.23 -1.04 29.92
CA ALA A 46 -0.72 -0.04 28.97
C ALA A 46 -0.15 -0.10 27.53
N ALA A 47 -0.94 0.45 26.60
CA ALA A 47 -0.83 0.46 25.13
C ALA A 47 0.47 0.99 24.47
N GLY A 48 0.75 0.44 23.27
CA GLY A 48 1.55 1.04 22.20
C GLY A 48 2.79 0.24 21.76
N ARG A 49 2.66 -0.71 20.83
CA ARG A 49 3.78 -1.45 20.21
C ARG A 49 3.69 -1.38 18.68
N LEU A 50 4.78 -0.99 18.01
CA LEU A 50 5.07 -1.50 16.67
C LEU A 50 5.27 -3.01 16.86
N ASP A 51 4.33 -3.83 16.38
CA ASP A 51 4.34 -5.25 16.72
C ASP A 51 5.63 -5.96 16.24
N ALA A 52 5.92 -7.12 16.83
CA ALA A 52 7.10 -7.92 16.48
C ALA A 52 7.13 -8.31 14.99
N ALA A 53 5.99 -8.26 14.29
CA ALA A 53 5.86 -8.48 12.86
C ALA A 53 6.36 -7.28 12.04
N ALA A 54 6.03 -6.04 12.44
CA ALA A 54 6.56 -4.81 11.87
C ALA A 54 8.08 -4.74 12.03
N ILE A 55 8.58 -5.18 13.19
CA ILE A 55 10.02 -5.30 13.48
C ILE A 55 10.68 -6.37 12.60
N SER A 56 10.08 -7.55 12.50
CA SER A 56 10.65 -8.66 11.74
C SER A 56 10.65 -8.39 10.23
N ALA A 57 9.63 -7.73 9.69
CA ALA A 57 9.64 -7.30 8.29
C ALA A 57 10.55 -6.07 8.07
N TYR A 58 10.74 -5.19 9.05
CA TYR A 58 11.79 -4.16 9.02
C TYR A 58 13.21 -4.74 8.99
N GLU A 59 13.51 -5.75 9.81
CA GLU A 59 14.79 -6.47 9.80
C GLU A 59 15.08 -7.11 8.43
N ARG A 60 14.03 -7.47 7.67
CA ARG A 60 14.13 -8.03 6.30
C ARG A 60 14.22 -6.96 5.20
N ASN A 61 13.61 -5.79 5.40
CA ASN A 61 13.49 -4.74 4.39
C ASN A 61 14.48 -3.59 4.66
N GLN A 62 15.71 -3.72 4.16
CA GLN A 62 16.69 -2.63 4.24
C GLN A 62 16.40 -1.53 3.20
N PHE A 63 15.86 -0.40 3.67
CA PHE A 63 15.67 0.80 2.87
C PHE A 63 16.99 1.56 2.68
N SER A 64 17.21 2.17 1.51
CA SER A 64 18.26 3.20 1.39
C SER A 64 17.82 4.47 2.13
N ASN A 65 18.78 5.22 2.69
CA ASN A 65 18.48 6.48 3.38
C ASN A 65 17.77 7.50 2.47
N GLU A 66 18.12 7.53 1.18
CA GLU A 66 17.46 8.39 0.19
C GLU A 66 15.98 8.02 0.00
N LEU A 67 15.69 6.73 -0.17
CA LEU A 67 14.31 6.26 -0.33
C LEU A 67 13.49 6.54 0.95
N ARG A 68 14.10 6.37 2.13
CA ARG A 68 13.48 6.74 3.41
C ARG A 68 13.13 8.22 3.45
N HIS A 69 14.06 9.11 3.13
CA HIS A 69 13.83 10.55 3.15
C HIS A 69 12.70 10.97 2.19
N ARG A 70 12.59 10.31 1.04
CA ARG A 70 11.52 10.57 0.05
C ARG A 70 10.16 10.10 0.54
N LEU A 71 10.06 8.85 1.00
CA LEU A 71 8.80 8.26 1.49
C LEU A 71 8.33 8.86 2.82
N GLN A 72 9.15 9.68 3.50
CA GLN A 72 8.74 10.49 4.66
C GLN A 72 7.98 11.76 4.28
N LYS A 73 8.04 12.20 3.01
CA LYS A 73 7.37 13.44 2.60
C LYS A 73 5.88 13.17 2.39
N PRO A 74 4.99 13.98 2.99
CA PRO A 74 3.55 13.81 2.83
C PRO A 74 3.11 14.12 1.40
N ARG A 75 1.89 13.70 1.07
CA ARG A 75 1.24 14.06 -0.19
C ARG A 75 1.20 15.57 -0.38
N ARG A 76 1.34 16.00 -1.64
CA ARG A 76 1.13 17.39 -2.05
C ARG A 76 0.48 17.45 -3.41
N SER A 77 -0.39 18.44 -3.60
CA SER A 77 -0.94 18.75 -4.91
C SER A 77 0.05 19.60 -5.73
N ILE A 78 0.12 19.32 -7.02
CA ILE A 78 0.88 20.06 -8.02
C ILE A 78 0.00 20.40 -9.21
N GLU A 79 0.26 21.53 -9.86
CA GLU A 79 -0.39 21.90 -11.12
C GLU A 79 0.54 21.60 -12.30
N LEU A 80 0.05 20.85 -13.28
CA LEU A 80 0.79 20.55 -14.51
C LEU A 80 0.10 21.18 -15.73
N SER A 81 0.87 21.73 -16.66
CA SER A 81 0.35 22.39 -17.87
C SER A 81 -0.08 21.43 -19.00
N GLY A 82 -0.11 20.13 -18.72
CA GLY A 82 -0.35 19.08 -19.72
C GLY A 82 0.87 18.85 -20.62
N PHE A 83 1.08 17.61 -21.02
CA PHE A 83 2.21 17.20 -21.85
C PHE A 83 1.90 15.88 -22.57
N VAL A 84 2.79 15.51 -23.48
CA VAL A 84 2.73 14.26 -24.25
C VAL A 84 3.88 13.39 -23.80
N VAL A 85 3.66 12.11 -23.57
CA VAL A 85 4.69 11.14 -23.15
C VAL A 85 4.77 9.99 -24.13
N ASP A 86 5.97 9.47 -24.35
CA ASP A 86 6.12 8.19 -25.06
C ASP A 86 5.41 7.07 -24.28
N GLU A 87 4.58 6.29 -24.98
CA GLU A 87 3.85 5.15 -24.41
C GLU A 87 4.79 4.12 -23.79
N CYS A 88 6.00 4.01 -24.35
CA CYS A 88 7.05 3.05 -24.03
C CYS A 88 8.39 3.74 -23.80
N GLU A 89 9.36 3.04 -23.21
CA GLU A 89 10.75 3.45 -23.19
C GLU A 89 11.34 3.53 -24.60
N VAL A 90 12.37 4.37 -24.78
CA VAL A 90 13.13 4.44 -26.03
C VAL A 90 13.77 3.09 -26.30
N THR A 91 13.56 2.56 -27.50
CA THR A 91 14.04 1.23 -27.90
C THR A 91 15.51 1.25 -28.32
N GLN A 92 16.15 0.08 -28.30
CA GLN A 92 17.52 -0.09 -28.80
C GLN A 92 17.66 0.34 -30.26
N LEU A 93 16.68 0.06 -31.13
CA LEU A 93 16.69 0.52 -32.53
C LEU A 93 16.71 2.04 -32.63
N GLN A 94 15.86 2.71 -31.87
CA GLN A 94 15.77 4.16 -31.91
C GLN A 94 17.06 4.81 -31.39
N TRP A 95 17.65 4.25 -30.34
CA TRP A 95 18.94 4.70 -29.84
C TRP A 95 20.05 4.51 -30.88
N GLU A 96 20.10 3.36 -31.56
CA GLU A 96 21.08 3.12 -32.63
C GLU A 96 20.94 4.13 -33.78
N GLN A 97 19.71 4.40 -34.22
CA GLN A 97 19.44 5.40 -35.26
C GLN A 97 19.86 6.80 -34.84
N PHE A 98 19.67 7.15 -33.56
CA PHE A 98 20.14 8.41 -33.00
C PHE A 98 21.68 8.51 -33.02
N VAL A 99 22.38 7.48 -32.54
CA VAL A 99 23.86 7.43 -32.54
C VAL A 99 24.41 7.55 -33.96
N GLU A 100 23.84 6.81 -34.92
CA GLU A 100 24.23 6.88 -36.33
C GLU A 100 24.01 8.28 -36.91
N TRP A 101 22.86 8.89 -36.62
CA TRP A 101 22.55 10.25 -37.06
C TRP A 101 23.52 11.29 -36.46
N THR A 102 23.81 11.23 -35.16
CA THR A 102 24.73 12.17 -34.48
C THR A 102 26.14 12.11 -35.04
N SER A 103 26.58 10.95 -35.54
CA SER A 103 27.92 10.78 -36.11
C SER A 103 28.17 11.66 -37.36
N GLY A 104 27.11 12.18 -37.98
CA GLY A 104 27.18 13.12 -39.10
C GLY A 104 26.73 14.55 -38.78
N GLN A 105 26.52 14.90 -37.51
CA GLN A 105 26.07 16.25 -37.10
C GLN A 105 27.22 17.09 -36.55
N PRO A 106 27.29 18.40 -36.88
CA PRO A 106 28.22 19.32 -36.25
C PRO A 106 28.03 19.38 -34.73
N GLY A 107 29.13 19.41 -33.96
CA GLY A 107 29.12 19.42 -32.49
C GLY A 107 29.09 18.04 -31.82
N PHE A 108 29.22 16.96 -32.60
CA PHE A 108 29.31 15.57 -32.14
C PHE A 108 30.57 14.87 -32.71
N GLU A 109 31.61 15.59 -33.11
CA GLU A 109 32.70 15.01 -33.92
C GLU A 109 33.78 14.21 -33.16
N SER A 110 33.89 14.30 -31.83
CA SER A 110 35.02 13.70 -31.08
C SER A 110 34.62 12.53 -30.16
N ALA A 111 35.46 11.49 -30.07
CA ALA A 111 35.17 10.28 -29.29
C ALA A 111 35.22 10.50 -27.76
N GLU A 112 36.09 11.40 -27.27
CA GLU A 112 36.21 11.72 -25.84
C GLU A 112 35.01 12.54 -25.33
N GLU A 113 34.54 13.54 -26.09
CA GLU A 113 33.35 14.33 -25.72
C GLU A 113 32.06 13.50 -25.78
N ASN A 114 32.08 12.43 -26.57
CA ASN A 114 30.96 11.51 -26.79
C ASN A 114 31.06 10.21 -26.00
N ALA A 115 31.94 10.11 -25.00
CA ALA A 115 32.02 8.94 -24.13
C ALA A 115 30.66 8.59 -23.47
N TRP A 116 29.73 9.56 -23.38
CA TRP A 116 28.35 9.35 -22.91
C TRP A 116 27.43 8.64 -23.91
N LEU A 117 27.73 8.66 -25.22
CA LEU A 117 27.00 7.93 -26.27
C LEU A 117 27.30 6.42 -26.26
N GLN A 118 28.42 6.00 -25.67
CA GLN A 118 28.83 4.60 -25.62
C GLN A 118 28.11 3.84 -24.50
N SER A 119 27.30 2.85 -24.85
CA SER A 119 26.73 1.91 -23.87
C SER A 119 27.82 1.01 -23.27
N ARG A 120 27.57 0.45 -22.08
CA ARG A 120 28.49 -0.52 -21.44
C ARG A 120 28.59 -1.87 -22.16
N SER A 121 27.68 -2.18 -23.08
CA SER A 121 27.82 -3.34 -23.95
C SER A 121 28.63 -2.96 -25.18
N SER A 122 29.52 -3.83 -25.65
CA SER A 122 30.40 -3.67 -26.82
C SER A 122 29.67 -3.61 -28.19
N GLY A 123 28.50 -2.97 -28.20
CA GLY A 123 27.53 -2.89 -29.29
C GLY A 123 26.14 -2.98 -28.67
N HIS A 124 25.26 -2.00 -28.90
CA HIS A 124 23.88 -2.05 -28.40
C HIS A 124 23.09 -3.24 -28.99
N ARG A 125 23.59 -3.85 -30.08
CA ARG A 125 23.07 -5.01 -30.82
C ARG A 125 23.03 -6.35 -30.06
N VAL A 126 23.62 -6.45 -28.87
CA VAL A 126 24.07 -7.75 -28.28
C VAL A 126 22.95 -8.74 -27.94
N ALA A 127 21.66 -8.40 -28.02
CA ALA A 127 20.58 -9.36 -27.77
C ALA A 127 19.68 -9.69 -28.97
N GLY A 128 19.84 -9.04 -30.13
CA GLY A 128 18.90 -9.23 -31.26
C GLY A 128 17.46 -8.77 -30.98
N ARG A 129 17.25 -7.92 -29.95
CA ARG A 129 15.94 -7.39 -29.54
C ARG A 129 15.88 -5.88 -29.70
N LEU A 130 15.87 -5.46 -30.96
CA LEU A 130 15.80 -4.04 -31.36
C LEU A 130 14.57 -3.30 -30.81
N THR A 131 13.52 -4.02 -30.41
CA THR A 131 12.28 -3.50 -29.83
C THR A 131 12.28 -3.42 -28.30
N SER A 132 13.32 -3.90 -27.62
CA SER A 132 13.47 -3.75 -26.17
C SER A 132 13.97 -2.35 -25.81
N PRO A 133 13.77 -1.89 -24.56
CA PRO A 133 14.35 -0.64 -24.08
C PRO A 133 15.86 -0.54 -24.28
N ALA A 134 16.30 0.64 -24.69
CA ALA A 134 17.69 1.05 -24.62
C ALA A 134 18.06 1.27 -23.15
N SER A 135 19.15 0.64 -22.72
CA SER A 135 19.67 0.74 -21.36
C SER A 135 21.19 0.66 -21.35
N GLY A 136 21.82 1.01 -20.23
CA GLY A 136 23.28 1.19 -20.17
C GLY A 136 23.74 2.54 -20.71
N VAL A 137 22.79 3.43 -21.00
CA VAL A 137 22.99 4.84 -21.36
C VAL A 137 23.00 5.68 -20.09
N ASN A 138 23.88 6.68 -20.02
CA ASN A 138 23.91 7.60 -18.89
C ASN A 138 22.89 8.74 -19.05
N PHE A 139 22.73 9.54 -18.00
CA PHE A 139 21.76 10.65 -18.00
C PHE A 139 21.99 11.64 -19.15
N LYS A 140 23.25 12.02 -19.42
CA LYS A 140 23.59 12.97 -20.49
C LYS A 140 23.15 12.44 -21.86
N GLY A 141 23.31 11.14 -22.10
CA GLY A 141 22.87 10.51 -23.36
C GLY A 141 21.38 10.44 -23.54
N ALA A 142 20.67 10.02 -22.50
CA ALA A 142 19.22 10.02 -22.49
C ALA A 142 18.65 11.44 -22.73
N SER A 143 19.23 12.44 -22.05
CA SER A 143 18.83 13.85 -22.20
C SER A 143 19.11 14.41 -23.60
N ALA A 144 20.27 14.09 -24.18
CA ALA A 144 20.61 14.50 -25.55
C ALA A 144 19.64 13.90 -26.59
N TYR A 145 19.29 12.62 -26.44
CA TYR A 145 18.28 11.97 -27.28
C TYR A 145 16.94 12.69 -27.18
N CYS A 146 16.42 12.89 -25.95
CA CYS A 146 15.11 13.52 -25.79
C CYS A 146 15.09 14.95 -26.30
N SER A 147 16.17 15.71 -26.11
CA SER A 147 16.32 17.07 -26.63
C SER A 147 16.31 17.08 -28.16
N ALA A 148 17.07 16.18 -28.80
CA ALA A 148 17.07 16.02 -30.25
C ALA A 148 15.70 15.54 -30.78
N ALA A 149 14.95 14.79 -29.98
CA ALA A 149 13.58 14.37 -30.27
C ALA A 149 12.54 15.51 -30.12
N GLY A 150 12.96 16.72 -29.71
CA GLY A 150 12.08 17.87 -29.46
C GLY A 150 11.37 17.84 -28.10
N GLY A 151 11.86 17.02 -27.17
CA GLY A 151 11.32 16.84 -25.82
C GLY A 151 12.41 16.92 -24.76
N ARG A 152 12.19 16.21 -23.65
CA ARG A 152 13.13 16.11 -22.52
C ARG A 152 12.85 14.85 -21.71
N LEU A 153 13.71 14.56 -20.75
CA LEU A 153 13.39 13.60 -19.68
C LEU A 153 12.29 14.18 -18.77
N PRO A 154 11.41 13.33 -18.19
CA PRO A 154 10.36 13.75 -17.26
C PRO A 154 10.95 14.27 -15.95
N PHE A 155 10.28 15.23 -15.31
CA PHE A 155 10.54 15.54 -13.90
C PHE A 155 9.98 14.44 -13.00
N ALA A 156 10.45 14.34 -11.75
CA ALA A 156 9.99 13.31 -10.81
C ALA A 156 8.48 13.40 -10.58
N GLU A 157 7.98 14.61 -10.43
CA GLU A 157 6.57 14.93 -10.29
C GLU A 157 5.73 14.52 -11.51
N GLU A 158 6.26 14.73 -12.71
CA GLU A 158 5.59 14.32 -13.95
C GLU A 158 5.58 12.80 -14.10
N PHE A 159 6.66 12.13 -13.69
CA PHE A 159 6.75 10.67 -13.68
C PHE A 159 5.70 10.07 -12.76
N GLU A 160 5.59 10.62 -11.54
CA GLU A 160 4.59 10.18 -10.58
C GLU A 160 3.15 10.47 -11.05
N ALA A 161 2.91 11.64 -11.64
CA ALA A 161 1.61 12.01 -12.18
C ALA A 161 1.17 11.08 -13.34
N MET A 162 2.08 10.78 -14.27
CA MET A 162 1.76 9.88 -15.39
C MET A 162 1.60 8.42 -14.94
N ALA A 163 2.29 8.01 -13.88
CA ALA A 163 2.16 6.68 -13.29
C ALA A 163 0.87 6.52 -12.47
N SER A 164 0.56 7.47 -11.59
CA SER A 164 -0.61 7.39 -10.71
C SER A 164 -1.93 7.60 -11.44
N GLY A 165 -1.89 8.39 -12.51
CA GLY A 165 -3.07 8.85 -13.24
C GLY A 165 -4.04 9.64 -12.35
N TRP A 166 -5.25 9.86 -12.86
CA TRP A 166 -6.33 10.55 -12.13
C TRP A 166 -6.86 9.80 -10.91
N ASN A 167 -6.64 8.48 -10.87
CA ASN A 167 -7.14 7.60 -9.81
C ASN A 167 -6.17 7.45 -8.64
N GLN A 168 -5.07 8.20 -8.64
CA GLN A 168 -4.15 8.28 -7.50
C GLN A 168 -3.62 6.91 -7.06
N SER A 169 -3.32 6.07 -8.06
CA SER A 169 -2.94 4.68 -7.82
C SER A 169 -1.59 4.59 -7.11
N LEU A 170 -1.40 3.58 -6.25
CA LEU A 170 -0.11 3.31 -5.60
C LEU A 170 0.97 2.84 -6.59
N TYR A 171 0.55 2.07 -7.59
CA TYR A 171 1.37 1.53 -8.67
C TYR A 171 0.84 2.05 -10.01
N PRO A 172 1.59 1.93 -11.12
CA PRO A 172 1.11 2.38 -12.42
C PRO A 172 -0.22 1.74 -12.81
N TRP A 173 -0.41 0.47 -12.45
CA TRP A 173 -1.57 -0.35 -12.83
C TRP A 173 -2.70 -0.39 -11.79
N GLY A 174 -2.58 0.31 -10.66
CA GLY A 174 -3.62 0.34 -9.62
C GLY A 174 -3.07 0.21 -8.19
N ASN A 175 -3.90 -0.27 -7.27
CA ASN A 175 -3.60 -0.34 -5.83
C ASN A 175 -3.22 -1.74 -5.32
N GLU A 176 -3.10 -2.71 -6.22
CA GLU A 176 -2.71 -4.07 -5.89
C GLU A 176 -1.35 -4.37 -6.51
N TYR A 177 -0.39 -4.79 -5.68
CA TYR A 177 0.93 -5.16 -6.17
C TYR A 177 0.87 -6.41 -7.06
N ARG A 178 1.61 -6.36 -8.16
CA ARG A 178 1.66 -7.41 -9.18
C ARG A 178 3.09 -7.92 -9.31
N GLY A 179 3.35 -9.12 -8.79
CA GLY A 179 4.70 -9.72 -8.80
C GLY A 179 5.19 -10.13 -10.19
N ASP A 180 4.28 -10.31 -11.15
CA ASP A 180 4.55 -10.56 -12.56
C ASP A 180 5.09 -9.32 -13.30
N ALA A 181 5.09 -8.14 -12.66
CA ALA A 181 5.69 -6.90 -13.17
C ALA A 181 7.23 -6.92 -13.31
N TRP A 182 7.89 -8.06 -13.14
CA TRP A 182 9.35 -8.19 -13.25
C TRP A 182 9.79 -9.06 -14.45
N PRO A 183 9.55 -8.61 -15.69
CA PRO A 183 9.76 -9.42 -16.90
C PRO A 183 11.21 -9.59 -17.34
N PHE A 184 12.18 -9.16 -16.52
CA PHE A 184 13.56 -9.02 -16.95
C PHE A 184 14.23 -10.38 -17.23
N ASN A 185 14.59 -10.63 -18.50
CA ASN A 185 14.99 -11.94 -18.97
C ASN A 185 16.47 -12.27 -18.62
N SER A 186 17.39 -11.29 -18.73
CA SER A 186 18.80 -11.52 -18.38
C SER A 186 19.61 -10.23 -18.27
N VAL A 187 20.35 -10.10 -17.17
CA VAL A 187 21.22 -8.94 -16.84
C VAL A 187 22.43 -8.90 -17.74
N LEU A 188 23.06 -10.06 -17.91
CA LEU A 188 24.29 -10.21 -18.71
C LEU A 188 24.04 -9.96 -20.20
N ARG A 189 22.81 -10.18 -20.67
CA ARG A 189 22.42 -9.97 -22.06
C ARG A 189 21.65 -8.67 -22.30
N ASN A 190 21.47 -7.83 -21.28
CA ASN A 190 20.67 -6.61 -21.36
C ASN A 190 19.25 -6.86 -21.94
N ALA A 191 18.64 -7.99 -21.57
CA ALA A 191 17.46 -8.53 -22.24
C ALA A 191 16.17 -8.11 -21.52
N ALA A 192 15.88 -6.81 -21.50
CA ALA A 192 14.55 -6.27 -21.25
C ALA A 192 13.54 -6.86 -22.26
N GLN A 193 12.25 -6.92 -21.91
CA GLN A 193 11.21 -7.33 -22.85
C GLN A 193 10.80 -6.17 -23.76
N SER A 194 10.16 -6.47 -24.89
CA SER A 194 9.54 -5.44 -25.73
C SER A 194 8.44 -4.73 -24.93
N CYS A 195 8.21 -3.46 -25.25
CA CYS A 195 7.18 -2.65 -24.61
C CYS A 195 5.82 -3.36 -24.57
N GLY A 196 5.12 -3.23 -23.44
CA GLY A 196 3.74 -3.69 -23.32
C GLY A 196 3.59 -5.22 -23.36
N ALA A 197 4.69 -5.97 -23.21
CA ALA A 197 4.65 -7.43 -23.12
C ALA A 197 3.81 -7.92 -21.93
N HIS A 198 3.60 -7.07 -20.93
CA HIS A 198 2.72 -7.28 -19.78
C HIS A 198 1.66 -6.18 -19.70
N PRO A 199 0.56 -6.27 -20.47
CA PRO A 199 -0.49 -5.25 -20.45
C PRO A 199 -1.11 -5.05 -19.07
N SER A 200 -1.05 -6.07 -18.21
CA SER A 200 -1.50 -6.04 -16.81
C SER A 200 -0.75 -5.03 -15.94
N THR A 201 0.40 -4.51 -16.36
CA THR A 201 1.21 -3.53 -15.60
C THR A 201 1.19 -2.14 -16.22
N SER A 202 0.30 -1.92 -17.18
CA SER A 202 0.11 -0.61 -17.83
C SER A 202 -0.74 0.30 -16.96
N THR A 203 -0.56 1.61 -17.13
CA THR A 203 -1.50 2.58 -16.58
C THR A 203 -2.86 2.47 -17.29
N PRO A 204 -3.96 2.90 -16.63
CA PRO A 204 -5.27 3.01 -17.29
C PRO A 204 -5.27 3.91 -18.53
N SER A 205 -4.30 4.83 -18.62
CA SER A 205 -4.11 5.73 -19.78
C SER A 205 -3.27 5.12 -20.89
N GLY A 206 -2.84 3.87 -20.74
CA GLY A 206 -2.09 3.13 -21.76
C GLY A 206 -0.57 3.35 -21.71
N ILE A 207 -0.01 3.93 -20.65
CA ILE A 207 1.45 4.06 -20.53
C ILE A 207 2.00 2.73 -20.00
N HIS A 208 2.92 2.13 -20.73
CA HIS A 208 3.49 0.83 -20.41
C HIS A 208 4.78 0.96 -19.60
N ASP A 209 5.04 -0.05 -18.78
CA ASP A 209 6.34 -0.34 -18.18
C ASP A 209 6.94 0.68 -17.17
N LEU A 210 6.15 1.64 -16.64
CA LEU A 210 6.65 2.65 -15.68
C LEU A 210 7.22 2.11 -14.36
N ALA A 211 6.82 0.91 -13.93
CA ALA A 211 7.33 0.25 -12.73
C ALA A 211 7.77 -1.20 -13.00
N SER A 212 8.04 -1.52 -14.27
CA SER A 212 8.50 -2.83 -14.72
C SER A 212 9.67 -2.68 -15.71
N ASN A 213 10.20 -3.80 -16.20
CA ASN A 213 11.21 -3.83 -17.26
C ASN A 213 12.56 -3.16 -16.88
N VAL A 214 12.74 -1.87 -17.14
CA VAL A 214 13.92 -1.07 -16.74
C VAL A 214 13.49 0.09 -15.84
N MET A 215 14.38 0.53 -14.95
CA MET A 215 14.21 1.84 -14.32
C MET A 215 14.45 2.93 -15.36
N GLU A 216 13.94 4.12 -15.10
CA GLU A 216 13.97 5.21 -16.09
C GLU A 216 14.63 6.47 -15.56
N TRP A 217 15.50 7.06 -16.39
CA TRP A 217 16.05 8.37 -16.11
C TRP A 217 14.97 9.45 -16.07
N GLY A 218 14.94 10.20 -14.97
CA GLY A 218 14.23 11.47 -14.85
C GLY A 218 15.19 12.64 -14.63
N GLN A 219 14.68 13.86 -14.78
CA GLN A 219 15.36 15.06 -14.33
C GLN A 219 15.60 14.96 -12.82
N GLY A 220 16.78 15.35 -12.38
CA GLY A 220 17.12 15.37 -10.96
C GLY A 220 17.24 16.78 -10.40
N ALA A 221 17.92 16.90 -9.27
CA ALA A 221 18.07 18.14 -8.53
C ALA A 221 19.53 18.32 -8.08
N MET A 222 19.91 19.57 -7.79
CA MET A 222 21.19 19.87 -7.15
C MET A 222 21.11 19.50 -5.67
N TYR A 223 22.14 18.81 -5.15
CA TYR A 223 22.25 18.56 -3.72
C TYR A 223 22.92 19.75 -3.02
N ALA A 224 22.37 20.15 -1.87
CA ALA A 224 22.84 21.32 -1.13
C ALA A 224 24.25 21.16 -0.52
N ASP A 225 24.71 19.92 -0.34
CA ASP A 225 25.94 19.65 0.43
C ASP A 225 27.22 19.56 -0.42
N ASP A 226 27.12 19.32 -1.74
CA ASP A 226 28.29 19.06 -2.62
C ASP A 226 28.24 19.78 -3.98
N ASP A 227 27.24 20.62 -4.27
CA ASP A 227 27.02 21.30 -5.57
C ASP A 227 27.00 20.37 -6.81
N ALA A 228 26.93 19.05 -6.60
CA ALA A 228 26.91 18.06 -7.66
C ALA A 228 25.47 17.79 -8.12
N PHE A 229 25.20 17.99 -9.42
CA PHE A 229 23.93 17.57 -10.03
C PHE A 229 23.78 16.04 -9.92
N GLN A 230 22.68 15.60 -9.31
CA GLN A 230 22.27 14.20 -9.31
C GLN A 230 21.04 14.03 -10.19
N ALA A 231 20.99 12.95 -10.96
CA ALA A 231 19.84 12.59 -11.77
C ALA A 231 18.90 11.67 -10.99
N SER A 232 17.61 11.71 -11.30
CA SER A 232 16.62 10.81 -10.69
C SER A 232 16.46 9.53 -11.52
N ILE A 233 16.18 8.42 -10.85
CA ILE A 233 15.84 7.15 -11.46
C ILE A 233 14.52 6.66 -10.85
N HIS A 234 13.56 6.40 -11.72
CA HIS A 234 12.19 6.03 -11.38
C HIS A 234 11.88 4.59 -11.73
N GLY A 235 10.86 4.04 -11.08
CA GLY A 235 10.45 2.67 -11.26
C GLY A 235 11.42 1.69 -10.60
N ALA A 236 11.29 0.41 -10.98
CA ALA A 236 11.72 -0.67 -10.11
C ALA A 236 12.92 -1.45 -10.67
N PRO A 237 14.05 -1.55 -9.95
CA PRO A 237 15.22 -2.26 -10.47
C PRO A 237 14.95 -3.76 -10.56
N ALA A 238 15.14 -4.34 -11.75
CA ALA A 238 15.08 -5.79 -11.94
C ALA A 238 16.07 -6.58 -11.06
N ALA A 239 17.14 -5.90 -10.59
CA ALA A 239 18.28 -6.49 -9.88
C ALA A 239 18.04 -6.86 -8.41
N ARG A 240 17.19 -6.11 -7.68
CA ARG A 240 17.03 -6.27 -6.22
C ARG A 240 15.76 -7.06 -5.89
N ARG A 241 15.91 -8.37 -5.71
CA ARG A 241 14.77 -9.28 -5.42
C ARG A 241 14.02 -8.96 -4.13
N SER A 242 14.65 -8.33 -3.13
CA SER A 242 14.11 -8.24 -1.77
C SER A 242 13.21 -7.03 -1.48
N ASN A 243 13.01 -6.07 -2.40
CA ASN A 243 12.19 -4.87 -2.14
C ASN A 243 11.39 -4.41 -3.39
N ARG A 244 11.05 -5.35 -4.29
CA ARG A 244 10.43 -5.04 -5.59
C ARG A 244 9.19 -4.16 -5.46
N GLU A 245 8.28 -4.56 -4.59
CA GLU A 245 7.05 -3.84 -4.28
C GLU A 245 7.26 -2.40 -3.84
N LEU A 246 8.28 -2.12 -3.02
CA LEU A 246 8.59 -0.75 -2.62
C LEU A 246 9.04 0.12 -3.78
N TYR A 247 9.87 -0.41 -4.66
CA TYR A 247 10.38 0.33 -5.82
C TYR A 247 9.37 0.43 -6.96
N ALA A 248 8.28 -0.35 -6.93
CA ALA A 248 7.18 -0.20 -7.88
C ALA A 248 6.21 0.93 -7.50
N LEU A 249 6.27 1.45 -6.27
CA LEU A 249 5.42 2.57 -5.87
C LEU A 249 5.72 3.78 -6.75
N ASN A 250 4.67 4.46 -7.20
CA ASN A 250 4.80 5.66 -8.04
C ASN A 250 5.62 6.76 -7.36
N SER A 251 5.55 6.83 -6.03
CA SER A 251 6.29 7.79 -5.20
C SER A 251 7.74 7.38 -4.89
N ALA A 252 8.18 6.20 -5.32
CA ALA A 252 9.50 5.66 -5.01
C ALA A 252 10.49 5.91 -6.17
N TRP A 253 11.53 6.69 -5.89
CA TRP A 253 12.61 6.95 -6.82
C TRP A 253 13.91 7.26 -6.08
N LEU A 254 15.02 7.18 -6.80
CA LEU A 254 16.37 7.34 -6.24
C LEU A 254 17.13 8.44 -6.95
N LEU A 255 17.98 9.13 -6.22
CA LEU A 255 19.01 9.98 -6.81
C LEU A 255 20.30 9.18 -7.05
N THR A 256 20.98 9.48 -8.14
CA THR A 256 22.28 8.88 -8.44
C THR A 256 23.15 9.79 -9.30
N SER A 257 24.41 9.39 -9.47
CA SER A 257 25.34 10.09 -10.33
C SER A 257 24.86 10.08 -11.79
N PRO A 258 24.86 11.23 -12.49
CA PRO A 258 24.49 11.31 -13.91
C PRO A 258 25.47 10.55 -14.82
N SER A 259 26.64 10.16 -14.32
CA SER A 259 27.61 9.33 -15.04
C SER A 259 27.33 7.83 -14.96
N LEU A 260 26.36 7.40 -14.15
CA LEU A 260 25.99 5.98 -14.02
C LEU A 260 25.60 5.41 -15.39
N LYS A 261 26.15 4.23 -15.71
CA LYS A 261 25.73 3.40 -16.84
C LYS A 261 25.32 2.03 -16.30
N SER A 262 24.04 1.70 -16.42
CA SER A 262 23.47 0.48 -15.84
C SER A 262 22.56 -0.24 -16.83
N HIS A 263 22.69 -1.56 -16.93
CA HIS A 263 21.80 -2.43 -17.73
C HIS A 263 20.33 -2.37 -17.29
N TYR A 264 20.09 -1.84 -16.09
CA TYR A 264 18.76 -1.70 -15.51
C TYR A 264 18.15 -0.33 -15.68
N VAL A 265 18.83 0.59 -16.36
CA VAL A 265 18.37 1.98 -16.48
C VAL A 265 18.26 2.33 -17.96
N GLY A 266 17.02 2.54 -18.40
CA GLY A 266 16.66 3.14 -19.69
C GLY A 266 16.04 4.52 -19.49
N PHE A 267 15.19 4.93 -20.43
CA PHE A 267 14.53 6.23 -20.38
C PHE A 267 13.38 6.33 -21.38
N ARG A 268 12.45 7.25 -21.13
CA ARG A 268 11.45 7.72 -22.07
C ARG A 268 11.46 9.24 -22.14
N CYS A 269 10.86 9.80 -23.19
CA CYS A 269 10.79 11.24 -23.36
C CYS A 269 9.37 11.78 -23.11
N VAL A 270 9.32 13.02 -22.65
CA VAL A 270 8.11 13.84 -22.59
C VAL A 270 8.25 15.08 -23.47
N TYR A 271 7.13 15.59 -23.94
CA TYR A 271 7.05 16.67 -24.92
C TYR A 271 5.94 17.65 -24.54
N ALA A 272 6.14 18.95 -24.78
CA ALA A 272 5.09 19.95 -24.60
C ALA A 272 3.93 19.78 -25.61
N LYS A 273 4.20 19.13 -26.74
CA LYS A 273 3.26 18.85 -27.83
C LYS A 273 3.70 17.59 -28.56
N HIS A 274 2.85 17.04 -29.43
CA HIS A 274 3.21 15.84 -30.20
C HIS A 274 4.59 15.96 -30.87
N PRO A 275 5.46 14.95 -30.73
CA PRO A 275 6.80 15.00 -31.27
C PRO A 275 6.79 15.03 -32.80
N LEU A 276 7.78 15.71 -33.39
CA LEU A 276 7.94 15.79 -34.84
C LEU A 276 8.49 14.47 -35.40
N ILE A 277 8.17 14.19 -36.67
CA ILE A 277 8.85 13.14 -37.43
C ILE A 277 10.27 13.62 -37.74
N LEU A 278 11.27 12.87 -37.30
CA LEU A 278 12.67 13.20 -37.51
C LEU A 278 13.34 12.25 -38.52
N PRO A 279 14.40 12.68 -39.23
CA PRO A 279 15.11 11.84 -40.19
C PRO A 279 15.59 10.50 -39.62
N TRP A 280 15.93 10.49 -38.33
CA TRP A 280 16.40 9.36 -37.55
C TRP A 280 15.32 8.71 -36.67
N ARG A 281 14.10 9.29 -36.61
CA ARG A 281 12.93 8.78 -35.87
C ARG A 281 11.73 8.68 -36.81
N ARG A 282 11.84 7.81 -37.82
CA ARG A 282 10.88 7.71 -38.95
C ARG A 282 9.56 7.02 -38.61
N ARG A 283 9.50 6.25 -37.51
CA ARG A 283 8.25 5.76 -36.92
C ARG A 283 7.98 6.60 -35.68
N VAL A 284 6.86 7.32 -35.67
CA VAL A 284 6.40 8.02 -34.47
C VAL A 284 6.12 6.95 -33.43
N GLN A 285 6.85 7.02 -32.32
CA GLN A 285 6.54 6.24 -31.12
C GLN A 285 5.11 6.58 -30.73
N GLN A 286 4.30 5.58 -30.38
CA GLN A 286 2.98 5.89 -29.85
C GLN A 286 3.15 6.74 -28.59
N VAL A 287 2.30 7.75 -28.47
CA VAL A 287 2.37 8.72 -27.39
C VAL A 287 1.02 8.83 -26.72
N VAL A 288 1.05 9.11 -25.42
CA VAL A 288 -0.11 9.31 -24.58
C VAL A 288 -0.17 10.77 -24.16
N ASN A 289 -1.37 11.35 -24.18
CA ASN A 289 -1.59 12.71 -23.70
C ASN A 289 -1.83 12.67 -22.19
N VAL A 290 -0.98 13.38 -21.44
CA VAL A 290 -1.19 13.67 -20.02
C VAL A 290 -1.84 15.06 -19.94
N PRO A 291 -3.11 15.15 -19.54
CA PRO A 291 -3.84 16.41 -19.54
C PRO A 291 -3.28 17.42 -18.52
N ALA A 292 -3.59 18.70 -18.73
CA ALA A 292 -3.32 19.71 -17.72
C ALA A 292 -4.27 19.53 -16.52
N GLY A 293 -3.79 19.84 -15.32
CA GLY A 293 -4.62 19.80 -14.12
C GLY A 293 -3.83 19.64 -12.83
N SER A 294 -4.60 19.48 -11.76
CA SER A 294 -4.09 19.20 -10.43
C SER A 294 -3.82 17.71 -10.26
N TYR A 295 -2.61 17.38 -9.84
CA TYR A 295 -2.18 16.02 -9.56
C TYR A 295 -1.67 15.94 -8.13
N ASP A 296 -2.06 14.88 -7.41
CA ASP A 296 -1.53 14.65 -6.08
C ASP A 296 -0.36 13.68 -6.15
N VAL A 297 0.83 14.16 -5.79
CA VAL A 297 2.09 13.38 -5.76
C VAL A 297 2.55 13.16 -4.32
N GLY A 298 3.26 12.06 -4.09
CA GLY A 298 3.62 11.52 -2.78
C GLY A 298 2.63 10.46 -2.30
N LEU A 299 2.99 9.82 -1.18
CA LEU A 299 2.10 8.86 -0.52
C LEU A 299 0.86 9.57 0.03
N PRO A 300 -0.34 8.93 -0.01
CA PRO A 300 -1.56 9.42 0.65
C PRO A 300 -1.31 9.92 2.07
N GLU A 301 -2.03 10.96 2.50
CA GLU A 301 -1.92 11.50 3.86
C GLU A 301 -2.24 10.43 4.92
N GLU A 302 -3.14 9.50 4.58
CA GLU A 302 -3.56 8.38 5.40
C GLU A 302 -2.55 7.23 5.41
N ALA A 303 -1.53 7.25 4.55
CA ALA A 303 -0.49 6.22 4.55
C ALA A 303 0.31 6.30 5.85
N ARG A 304 0.51 5.18 6.54
CA ARG A 304 1.27 5.16 7.79
C ARG A 304 2.78 5.06 7.56
N MET A 305 3.21 4.82 6.32
CA MET A 305 4.61 4.69 5.93
C MET A 305 5.46 5.93 6.28
N PRO A 306 5.06 7.19 5.98
CA PRO A 306 5.82 8.38 6.40
C PRO A 306 6.02 8.44 7.91
N LEU A 307 4.95 8.20 8.68
CA LEU A 307 4.98 8.20 10.14
C LEU A 307 5.89 7.10 10.70
N PHE A 308 5.76 5.89 10.16
CA PHE A 308 6.59 4.74 10.49
C PHE A 308 8.07 5.06 10.26
N LEU A 309 8.41 5.58 9.08
CA LEU A 309 9.79 5.93 8.73
C LEU A 309 10.34 7.09 9.56
N ALA A 310 9.52 8.07 9.96
CA ALA A 310 9.94 9.21 10.78
C ALA A 310 10.30 8.82 12.22
N ASN A 311 9.60 7.82 12.79
CA ASN A 311 9.83 7.34 14.15
C ASN A 311 10.82 6.17 14.23
N MET A 312 11.37 5.74 13.11
CA MET A 312 12.34 4.66 13.07
C MET A 312 13.78 5.19 13.08
N PRO A 313 14.63 4.76 14.04
CA PRO A 313 16.02 5.16 14.04
C PRO A 313 16.75 4.60 12.79
N PRO A 314 17.75 5.33 12.26
CA PRO A 314 18.65 4.79 11.25
C PRO A 314 19.27 3.48 11.73
N LEU A 315 19.39 2.50 10.83
CA LEU A 315 19.85 1.15 11.14
C LEU A 315 21.31 1.15 11.62
N GLN A 316 21.52 1.24 12.94
CA GLN A 316 22.68 0.66 13.60
C GLN A 316 22.23 -0.09 14.86
N GLY A 317 22.29 -1.43 14.78
CA GLY A 317 22.52 -2.29 15.95
C GLY A 317 21.37 -2.51 16.93
N VAL A 318 20.17 -1.96 16.74
CA VAL A 318 19.07 -2.18 17.70
C VAL A 318 18.23 -3.40 17.29
N LYS A 319 18.21 -4.42 18.14
CA LYS A 319 17.17 -5.45 18.15
C LYS A 319 15.89 -4.79 18.68
N LEU A 320 15.03 -4.26 17.80
CA LEU A 320 13.81 -3.53 18.19
C LEU A 320 12.89 -4.38 19.10
N ARG A 321 13.01 -5.71 19.03
CA ARG A 321 12.37 -6.70 19.92
C ARG A 321 12.67 -6.52 21.41
N GLU A 322 13.73 -5.80 21.79
CA GLU A 322 14.08 -5.53 23.19
C GLU A 322 13.31 -4.33 23.79
N LEU A 323 12.52 -3.60 22.99
CA LEU A 323 11.82 -2.37 23.41
C LEU A 323 10.32 -2.52 23.72
N ILE A 324 9.79 -3.74 23.74
CA ILE A 324 8.36 -3.98 23.54
C ILE A 324 7.93 -5.08 24.53
N LYS A 325 6.99 -4.77 25.46
CA LYS A 325 6.45 -5.65 26.54
C LYS A 325 5.04 -6.21 26.28
N ASP A 326 4.87 -7.49 26.58
CA ASP A 326 3.72 -8.35 26.23
C ASP A 326 2.71 -8.40 27.36
N GLU A 327 1.44 -8.08 27.09
CA GLU A 327 0.44 -7.91 28.14
C GLU A 327 -0.90 -8.52 27.74
N GLY A 328 -1.45 -9.28 28.69
CA GLY A 328 -2.66 -10.09 28.53
C GLY A 328 -3.96 -9.30 28.69
N PRO A 329 -5.12 -9.98 28.61
CA PRO A 329 -6.43 -9.34 28.45
C PRO A 329 -6.81 -8.40 29.61
N THR A 330 -7.48 -7.30 29.28
CA THR A 330 -7.97 -6.24 30.20
C THR A 330 -9.44 -6.43 30.58
N ASN A 331 -9.86 -5.77 31.68
CA ASN A 331 -11.21 -5.83 32.25
C ASN A 331 -12.18 -4.81 31.63
N GLU A 332 -11.61 -3.83 30.96
CA GLU A 332 -12.26 -2.74 30.28
C GLU A 332 -11.71 -2.75 28.85
N LEU A 333 -12.61 -2.86 27.88
CA LEU A 333 -12.25 -3.05 26.49
C LEU A 333 -12.81 -1.89 25.67
N ALA A 334 -11.96 -1.23 24.90
CA ALA A 334 -12.42 -0.32 23.87
C ALA A 334 -12.83 -1.14 22.64
N VAL A 335 -13.98 -0.84 22.04
CA VAL A 335 -14.53 -1.59 20.91
C VAL A 335 -15.10 -0.65 19.87
N ASP A 336 -14.90 -0.97 18.59
CA ASP A 336 -15.63 -0.30 17.52
C ASP A 336 -17.14 -0.49 17.73
N ARG A 337 -17.90 0.61 17.73
CA ARG A 337 -19.37 0.57 17.87
C ARG A 337 -20.02 -0.35 16.84
N CYS A 338 -19.47 -0.42 15.63
CA CYS A 338 -19.99 -1.20 14.50
C CYS A 338 -18.89 -2.01 13.82
N GLU A 339 -19.28 -2.87 12.88
CA GLU A 339 -18.36 -3.59 12.02
C GLU A 339 -17.51 -2.63 11.18
N VAL A 340 -16.31 -3.07 10.81
CA VAL A 340 -15.37 -2.28 10.00
C VAL A 340 -16.02 -1.90 8.66
N SER A 341 -16.03 -0.60 8.34
CA SER A 341 -16.59 -0.11 7.07
C SER A 341 -15.68 -0.40 5.88
N ARG A 342 -16.25 -0.39 4.68
CA ARG A 342 -15.49 -0.52 3.43
C ARG A 342 -14.50 0.64 3.24
N ALA A 343 -14.88 1.86 3.62
CA ALA A 343 -13.98 3.01 3.59
C ALA A 343 -12.74 2.78 4.47
N ALA A 344 -12.94 2.28 5.70
CA ALA A 344 -11.84 1.98 6.62
C ALA A 344 -10.96 0.83 6.10
N PHE A 345 -11.57 -0.24 5.56
CA PHE A 345 -10.84 -1.34 4.95
C PHE A 345 -10.06 -0.92 3.68
N GLN A 346 -10.57 0.04 2.90
CA GLN A 346 -9.86 0.58 1.75
C GLN A 346 -8.58 1.33 2.16
N LYS A 347 -8.60 2.05 3.29
CA LYS A 347 -7.40 2.69 3.86
C LYS A 347 -6.33 1.65 4.22
N PHE A 348 -6.73 0.54 4.84
CA PHE A 348 -5.85 -0.60 5.10
C PHE A 348 -5.23 -1.18 3.82
N LEU A 349 -6.05 -1.47 2.79
CA LEU A 349 -5.55 -2.02 1.53
C LEU A 349 -4.59 -1.08 0.77
N ASN A 350 -4.74 0.23 0.99
CA ASN A 350 -3.92 1.26 0.37
C ASN A 350 -2.65 1.59 1.17
N ASP A 351 -2.48 1.05 2.37
CA ASP A 351 -1.29 1.32 3.16
C ASP A 351 -0.10 0.48 2.66
N PRO A 352 1.01 1.09 2.19
CA PRO A 352 2.18 0.34 1.75
C PRO A 352 2.77 -0.56 2.84
N LEU A 353 2.56 -0.26 4.12
CA LEU A 353 3.01 -1.12 5.23
C LEU A 353 2.29 -2.47 5.25
N VAL A 354 1.01 -2.49 4.88
CA VAL A 354 0.20 -3.72 4.78
C VAL A 354 0.73 -4.61 3.68
N ARG A 355 1.08 -4.00 2.56
CA ARG A 355 1.62 -4.65 1.37
C ARG A 355 3.02 -5.24 1.58
N LEU A 356 3.85 -4.55 2.36
CA LEU A 356 5.11 -5.09 2.88
C LEU A 356 4.97 -6.30 3.82
N GLY A 357 3.74 -6.67 4.17
CA GLY A 357 3.46 -7.77 5.08
C GLY A 357 3.88 -7.48 6.51
N LEU A 358 3.93 -6.21 6.93
CA LEU A 358 4.28 -5.85 8.30
C LEU A 358 3.24 -6.33 9.31
N PHE A 359 1.98 -6.48 8.89
CA PHE A 359 0.88 -6.97 9.72
C PHE A 359 0.50 -8.41 9.43
N ASN A 360 1.30 -9.10 8.61
CA ASN A 360 1.09 -10.51 8.30
C ASN A 360 1.27 -11.35 9.57
N ASN A 361 0.38 -12.31 9.75
CA ASN A 361 0.55 -13.26 10.83
C ASN A 361 1.70 -14.22 10.48
N GLU A 362 2.55 -14.56 11.46
CA GLU A 362 3.70 -15.45 11.25
C GLU A 362 3.31 -16.82 10.69
N ASN A 363 2.09 -17.28 11.00
CA ASN A 363 1.57 -18.56 10.56
C ASN A 363 0.70 -18.47 9.28
N GLN A 364 0.61 -17.29 8.65
CA GLN A 364 -0.22 -17.14 7.47
C GLN A 364 0.39 -17.86 6.25
N PRO A 365 -0.43 -18.52 5.41
CA PRO A 365 0.03 -19.04 4.13
C PRO A 365 0.56 -17.91 3.20
N GLN A 366 1.53 -18.24 2.33
CA GLN A 366 2.12 -17.26 1.40
C GLN A 366 1.14 -16.66 0.38
N ALA A 367 0.04 -17.36 0.07
CA ALA A 367 -0.94 -16.95 -0.96
C ALA A 367 -2.18 -16.25 -0.38
N VAL A 368 -2.10 -15.69 0.84
CA VAL A 368 -3.22 -14.96 1.43
C VAL A 368 -3.40 -13.60 0.75
N GLU A 369 -4.53 -13.43 0.09
CA GLU A 369 -4.98 -12.13 -0.43
C GLU A 369 -5.86 -11.41 0.60
N PHE A 370 -5.63 -10.11 0.77
CA PHE A 370 -6.47 -9.26 1.63
C PHE A 370 -7.62 -8.59 0.87
N THR A 371 -7.55 -8.47 -0.45
CA THR A 371 -8.58 -7.85 -1.30
C THR A 371 -9.91 -8.59 -1.15
N PRO A 372 -11.01 -7.97 -0.65
CA PRO A 372 -12.31 -8.62 -0.40
C PRO A 372 -12.98 -9.19 -1.66
N LEU A 373 -13.94 -10.12 -1.48
CA LEU A 373 -14.71 -10.65 -2.62
C LEU A 373 -15.61 -9.55 -3.16
N TYR A 374 -15.71 -9.41 -4.49
CA TYR A 374 -16.56 -8.41 -5.14
C TYR A 374 -16.20 -6.96 -4.74
N TRP A 375 -14.90 -6.68 -4.50
CA TRP A 375 -14.49 -5.42 -3.89
C TRP A 375 -14.90 -4.17 -4.68
N SER A 376 -14.77 -4.20 -6.01
CA SER A 376 -15.21 -3.08 -6.87
C SER A 376 -16.68 -2.74 -6.71
N GLU A 377 -17.56 -3.75 -6.59
CA GLU A 377 -19.00 -3.56 -6.35
C GLU A 377 -19.28 -3.09 -4.93
N GLN A 378 -18.52 -3.59 -3.93
CA GLN A 378 -18.65 -3.13 -2.55
C GLN A 378 -18.36 -1.62 -2.43
N LEU A 379 -17.42 -1.08 -3.21
CA LEU A 379 -17.05 0.34 -3.13
C LEU A 379 -18.14 1.31 -3.61
N GLU A 380 -19.24 0.84 -4.21
CA GLU A 380 -20.40 1.70 -4.57
C GLU A 380 -21.06 2.36 -3.35
N ASP A 381 -20.99 1.74 -2.17
CA ASP A 381 -21.35 2.36 -0.88
C ASP A 381 -20.28 2.03 0.15
N ASN A 382 -19.38 2.98 0.37
CA ASN A 382 -18.22 2.83 1.24
C ASN A 382 -18.55 2.88 2.75
N ASN A 383 -19.77 3.27 3.13
CA ASN A 383 -20.22 3.34 4.52
C ASN A 383 -20.80 2.02 5.04
N LEU A 384 -21.04 1.05 4.15
CA LEU A 384 -21.46 -0.29 4.54
C LEU A 384 -20.28 -1.07 5.13
N PRO A 385 -20.55 -2.05 6.02
CA PRO A 385 -19.54 -2.97 6.50
C PRO A 385 -18.84 -3.75 5.39
N VAL A 386 -17.55 -4.02 5.57
CA VAL A 386 -16.77 -4.90 4.69
C VAL A 386 -17.14 -6.36 4.96
N TYR A 387 -17.28 -7.14 3.88
CA TYR A 387 -17.45 -8.59 3.95
C TYR A 387 -16.55 -9.30 2.93
N GLY A 388 -16.56 -10.63 2.93
CA GLY A 388 -15.89 -11.40 1.88
C GLY A 388 -14.38 -11.46 2.09
N ILE A 389 -13.94 -11.30 3.34
CA ILE A 389 -12.56 -11.45 3.77
C ILE A 389 -12.39 -12.75 4.55
N ASN A 390 -11.16 -13.27 4.52
CA ASN A 390 -10.77 -14.42 5.32
C ASN A 390 -10.29 -13.96 6.71
N TRP A 391 -10.03 -14.92 7.60
CA TRP A 391 -9.62 -14.59 8.97
C TRP A 391 -8.28 -13.85 9.02
N TRP A 392 -7.31 -14.24 8.18
CA TRP A 392 -5.99 -13.61 8.14
C TRP A 392 -6.06 -12.13 7.77
N ALA A 393 -6.93 -11.76 6.82
CA ALA A 393 -7.15 -10.37 6.44
C ALA A 393 -7.81 -9.56 7.57
N ALA A 394 -8.76 -10.15 8.30
CA ALA A 394 -9.40 -9.52 9.46
C ALA A 394 -8.41 -9.30 10.61
N ASP A 395 -7.57 -10.30 10.92
CA ASP A 395 -6.50 -10.24 11.91
C ASP A 395 -5.43 -9.19 11.53
N ALA A 396 -4.98 -9.19 10.27
CA ALA A 396 -4.04 -8.20 9.75
C ALA A 396 -4.59 -6.78 9.81
N TYR A 397 -5.86 -6.57 9.44
CA TYR A 397 -6.52 -5.27 9.59
C TYR A 397 -6.57 -4.84 11.05
N ALA A 398 -7.00 -5.73 11.96
CA ALA A 398 -7.15 -5.38 13.37
C ALA A 398 -5.81 -4.91 13.97
N ARG A 399 -4.71 -5.59 13.64
CA ARG A 399 -3.34 -5.18 14.01
C ARG A 399 -2.92 -3.86 13.37
N TRP A 400 -3.20 -3.69 12.08
CA TRP A 400 -2.94 -2.42 11.38
C TRP A 400 -3.70 -1.27 12.04
N ALA A 401 -4.95 -1.48 12.44
CA ALA A 401 -5.76 -0.51 13.16
C ALA A 401 -5.26 -0.24 14.60
N GLY A 402 -4.26 -1.00 15.08
CA GLY A 402 -3.70 -0.87 16.43
C GLY A 402 -4.47 -1.63 17.50
N GLY A 403 -5.40 -2.51 17.11
CA GLY A 403 -6.16 -3.37 18.01
C GLY A 403 -5.98 -4.86 17.65
N ARG A 404 -7.02 -5.64 17.91
CA ARG A 404 -7.09 -7.07 17.64
C ARG A 404 -8.53 -7.51 17.39
N LEU A 405 -8.71 -8.70 16.84
CA LEU A 405 -10.03 -9.33 16.83
C LEU A 405 -10.45 -9.68 18.27
N PRO A 406 -11.74 -9.58 18.62
CA PRO A 406 -12.23 -10.05 19.92
C PRO A 406 -12.05 -11.57 20.05
N SER A 407 -11.88 -12.06 21.27
CA SER A 407 -12.15 -13.47 21.57
C SER A 407 -13.66 -13.74 21.55
N VAL A 408 -14.05 -15.00 21.49
CA VAL A 408 -15.46 -15.40 21.65
C VAL A 408 -16.02 -14.95 22.99
N GLU A 409 -15.24 -15.06 24.06
CA GLU A 409 -15.66 -14.67 25.40
C GLU A 409 -15.88 -13.16 25.48
N GLU A 410 -14.96 -12.35 24.96
CA GLU A 410 -15.10 -10.90 24.87
C GLU A 410 -16.31 -10.52 24.03
N TRP A 411 -16.49 -11.12 22.84
CA TRP A 411 -17.61 -10.85 21.95
C TRP A 411 -18.96 -11.16 22.60
N ARG A 412 -19.09 -12.33 23.24
CA ARG A 412 -20.33 -12.74 23.93
C ARG A 412 -20.64 -11.84 25.09
N GLN A 413 -19.62 -11.42 25.83
CA GLN A 413 -19.79 -10.49 26.94
C GLN A 413 -20.19 -9.09 26.46
N LEU A 414 -19.66 -8.64 25.32
CA LEU A 414 -20.12 -7.41 24.66
C LEU A 414 -21.60 -7.50 24.29
N ALA A 415 -22.04 -8.62 23.69
CA ALA A 415 -23.42 -8.83 23.30
C ALA A 415 -24.37 -8.98 24.50
N ALA A 416 -24.04 -9.81 25.49
CA ALA A 416 -24.91 -10.10 26.62
C ALA A 416 -24.88 -8.99 27.70
N GLY A 417 -23.79 -8.23 27.78
CA GLY A 417 -23.54 -7.30 28.89
C GLY A 417 -23.39 -8.01 30.25
N VAL A 418 -23.18 -7.21 31.30
CA VAL A 418 -23.08 -7.73 32.69
C VAL A 418 -24.40 -8.36 33.18
N GLN A 419 -25.50 -8.07 32.51
CA GLN A 419 -26.84 -8.59 32.79
C GLN A 419 -27.05 -10.00 32.24
N GLY A 420 -26.18 -10.49 31.36
CA GLY A 420 -26.30 -11.83 30.78
C GLY A 420 -27.46 -11.95 29.80
N TYR A 421 -27.73 -10.91 29.00
CA TYR A 421 -28.85 -10.92 28.05
C TYR A 421 -28.73 -11.99 26.98
N THR A 422 -29.87 -12.62 26.68
CA THR A 422 -29.98 -13.68 25.67
C THR A 422 -29.79 -13.11 24.26
N TYR A 423 -30.25 -11.89 24.02
CA TYR A 423 -30.07 -11.09 22.81
C TYR A 423 -29.41 -9.76 23.19
N PRO A 424 -28.74 -9.04 22.26
CA PRO A 424 -28.09 -7.77 22.59
C PRO A 424 -28.98 -6.74 23.28
N TRP A 425 -30.27 -6.71 22.93
CA TRP A 425 -31.26 -5.80 23.50
C TRP A 425 -31.99 -6.33 24.75
N GLY A 426 -31.88 -7.61 25.10
CA GLY A 426 -32.59 -8.15 26.26
C GLY A 426 -32.79 -9.67 26.32
N MET A 427 -33.70 -10.10 27.20
CA MET A 427 -33.95 -11.52 27.46
C MET A 427 -34.92 -12.18 26.47
N THR A 428 -35.76 -11.39 25.80
CA THR A 428 -36.83 -11.89 24.93
C THR A 428 -36.55 -11.55 23.47
N TYR A 429 -36.83 -12.50 22.58
CA TYR A 429 -36.76 -12.26 21.14
C TYR A 429 -37.83 -11.25 20.74
N GLU A 430 -37.44 -10.27 19.94
CA GLU A 430 -38.33 -9.27 19.37
C GLU A 430 -38.17 -9.29 17.86
N GLU A 431 -39.28 -9.49 17.15
CA GLU A 431 -39.26 -9.53 15.68
C GLU A 431 -38.76 -8.19 15.12
N LYS A 432 -37.94 -8.28 14.07
CA LYS A 432 -37.33 -7.11 13.40
C LYS A 432 -36.37 -6.29 14.26
N SER A 433 -36.00 -6.76 15.45
CA SER A 433 -34.98 -6.11 16.27
C SER A 433 -33.55 -6.36 15.77
N ALA A 434 -33.37 -7.29 14.83
CA ALA A 434 -32.11 -7.53 14.13
C ALA A 434 -32.34 -7.67 12.62
N ARG A 435 -31.33 -7.32 11.83
CA ARG A 435 -31.31 -7.52 10.38
C ARG A 435 -30.91 -8.95 10.06
N ASN A 436 -31.89 -9.81 9.82
CA ASN A 436 -31.71 -11.24 9.67
C ASN A 436 -32.51 -11.79 8.47
N GLY A 437 -32.35 -13.08 8.19
CA GLY A 437 -32.98 -13.79 7.07
C GLY A 437 -34.46 -14.10 7.24
N ASP A 438 -35.10 -13.71 8.35
CA ASP A 438 -36.56 -13.84 8.51
C ASP A 438 -37.32 -12.83 7.61
N ASP A 439 -36.66 -11.73 7.22
CA ASP A 439 -37.14 -10.79 6.21
C ASP A 439 -36.52 -11.10 4.84
N ALA A 440 -37.35 -11.54 3.89
CA ALA A 440 -36.93 -11.84 2.53
C ALA A 440 -36.36 -10.63 1.76
N GLN A 441 -36.59 -9.40 2.24
CA GLN A 441 -36.03 -8.17 1.68
C GLN A 441 -34.79 -7.67 2.45
N ALA A 442 -34.34 -8.40 3.47
CA ALA A 442 -33.13 -8.05 4.20
C ALA A 442 -31.91 -8.02 3.26
N LYS A 443 -31.15 -6.93 3.38
CA LYS A 443 -29.86 -6.71 2.73
C LYS A 443 -28.92 -6.09 3.74
N LEU A 444 -27.62 -6.13 3.52
CA LEU A 444 -26.63 -5.47 4.39
C LEU A 444 -27.02 -4.01 4.68
N GLY A 445 -26.94 -3.60 5.94
CA GLY A 445 -27.27 -2.26 6.42
C GLY A 445 -26.04 -1.46 6.87
N LYS A 446 -26.21 -0.15 7.01
CA LYS A 446 -25.21 0.73 7.62
C LYS A 446 -25.20 0.51 9.14
N CYS A 447 -24.07 0.86 9.76
CA CYS A 447 -23.90 0.89 11.22
C CYS A 447 -25.11 1.53 11.92
N GLY A 448 -25.73 0.79 12.85
CA GLY A 448 -26.85 1.24 13.67
C GLY A 448 -28.14 1.52 12.89
N GLN A 449 -28.24 1.11 11.61
CA GLN A 449 -29.46 1.31 10.83
C GLN A 449 -30.66 0.56 11.43
N THR A 450 -30.40 -0.57 12.10
CA THR A 450 -31.40 -1.29 12.88
C THR A 450 -31.32 -0.79 14.31
N THR A 451 -32.07 0.27 14.65
CA THR A 451 -31.92 0.97 15.95
C THR A 451 -32.23 0.10 17.18
N ALA A 452 -32.89 -1.04 17.01
CA ALA A 452 -33.17 -1.99 18.09
C ALA A 452 -32.01 -2.99 18.33
N ASP A 453 -31.10 -3.18 17.37
CA ASP A 453 -29.94 -4.09 17.51
C ASP A 453 -28.78 -3.35 18.18
N HIS A 454 -28.94 -3.04 19.45
CA HIS A 454 -27.88 -2.41 20.25
C HIS A 454 -27.82 -3.00 21.65
N THR A 455 -26.61 -3.01 22.21
CA THR A 455 -26.39 -3.36 23.61
C THR A 455 -26.66 -2.17 24.52
N VAL A 456 -26.76 -2.41 25.83
CA VAL A 456 -26.84 -1.33 26.84
C VAL A 456 -25.65 -0.35 26.74
N ALA A 457 -24.48 -0.85 26.34
CA ALA A 457 -23.29 -0.04 26.13
C ALA A 457 -23.28 0.71 24.79
N GLY A 458 -24.29 0.50 23.94
CA GLY A 458 -24.44 1.15 22.64
C GLY A 458 -23.66 0.49 21.50
N VAL A 459 -23.19 -0.75 21.67
CA VAL A 459 -22.57 -1.53 20.58
C VAL A 459 -23.68 -2.02 19.66
N ASN A 460 -23.58 -1.72 18.36
CA ASN A 460 -24.62 -1.99 17.39
C ASN A 460 -24.38 -3.27 16.59
N ASP A 461 -25.48 -3.81 16.06
CA ASP A 461 -25.51 -4.83 14.99
C ASP A 461 -24.82 -6.16 15.37
N LEU A 462 -24.86 -6.55 16.66
CA LEU A 462 -24.27 -7.83 17.11
C LEU A 462 -25.17 -9.04 16.83
N ALA A 463 -26.49 -8.83 16.70
CA ALA A 463 -27.45 -9.90 16.50
C ALA A 463 -27.74 -10.21 15.03
N GLY A 464 -27.59 -9.23 14.14
CA GLY A 464 -27.87 -9.32 12.72
C GLY A 464 -26.77 -8.71 11.88
N ASN A 465 -27.12 -8.25 10.68
CA ASN A 465 -26.19 -7.65 9.73
C ASN A 465 -25.08 -8.64 9.31
N LEU A 466 -23.87 -8.61 9.87
CA LEU A 466 -22.81 -9.59 9.58
C LEU A 466 -22.46 -10.43 10.80
N SER A 467 -22.15 -11.70 10.56
CA SER A 467 -21.46 -12.50 11.58
C SER A 467 -20.00 -12.07 11.63
N GLU A 468 -19.36 -12.16 12.78
CA GLU A 468 -18.06 -11.50 12.99
C GLU A 468 -16.94 -12.48 13.32
N TRP A 469 -15.81 -12.34 12.61
CA TRP A 469 -14.58 -13.09 12.92
C TRP A 469 -14.08 -12.80 14.33
N THR A 470 -13.68 -13.85 15.05
CA THR A 470 -13.00 -13.77 16.35
C THR A 470 -11.61 -14.39 16.31
N ARG A 471 -10.78 -14.14 17.32
CA ARG A 471 -9.46 -14.79 17.48
C ARG A 471 -9.49 -16.12 18.24
N SER A 472 -10.66 -16.67 18.59
CA SER A 472 -10.73 -17.96 19.28
C SER A 472 -10.74 -19.12 18.29
N LEU A 473 -9.81 -20.05 18.49
CA LEU A 473 -9.73 -21.29 17.72
C LEU A 473 -10.87 -22.25 18.09
N SER A 474 -11.44 -22.94 17.10
CA SER A 474 -12.37 -24.04 17.34
C SER A 474 -11.62 -25.36 17.46
N SER A 475 -11.87 -26.09 18.55
CA SER A 475 -11.38 -27.46 18.78
C SER A 475 -12.32 -28.53 18.21
N GLN A 476 -13.44 -28.14 17.57
CA GLN A 476 -14.51 -29.07 17.19
C GLN A 476 -14.22 -29.88 15.91
N ASN A 477 -13.19 -29.51 15.13
CA ASN A 477 -12.87 -30.15 13.85
C ASN A 477 -11.37 -30.51 13.75
N SER A 478 -11.05 -31.51 12.92
CA SER A 478 -9.66 -31.89 12.59
C SER A 478 -8.94 -30.86 11.73
N ASN A 479 -9.67 -29.92 11.11
CA ASN A 479 -9.13 -28.80 10.35
C ASN A 479 -9.16 -27.52 11.21
N LEU A 480 -8.08 -26.72 11.14
CA LEU A 480 -8.00 -25.40 11.78
C LEU A 480 -9.17 -24.50 11.34
N ALA A 481 -9.96 -24.04 12.31
CA ALA A 481 -11.11 -23.17 12.12
C ALA A 481 -11.19 -22.15 13.25
N MET A 482 -11.67 -20.94 12.95
CA MET A 482 -11.89 -19.88 13.93
C MET A 482 -13.38 -19.75 14.20
N TRP A 483 -13.73 -19.29 15.39
CA TRP A 483 -15.11 -18.96 15.69
C TRP A 483 -15.52 -17.66 15.01
N VAL A 484 -16.72 -17.69 14.44
CA VAL A 484 -17.47 -16.52 14.00
C VAL A 484 -18.69 -16.40 14.91
N GLN A 485 -18.97 -15.22 15.45
CA GLN A 485 -20.09 -14.96 16.38
C GLN A 485 -21.19 -14.12 15.73
N GLY A 486 -22.38 -14.14 16.32
CA GLY A 486 -23.53 -13.35 15.90
C GLY A 486 -24.27 -13.89 14.67
N GLY A 487 -25.49 -13.40 14.49
CA GLY A 487 -26.33 -13.69 13.33
C GLY A 487 -25.85 -12.96 12.08
N ASN A 488 -26.59 -13.05 11.00
CA ASN A 488 -26.39 -12.20 9.83
C ASN A 488 -27.67 -12.10 9.00
N TRP A 489 -27.67 -11.21 8.02
CA TRP A 489 -28.81 -10.93 7.15
C TRP A 489 -29.30 -12.11 6.29
N LEU A 490 -28.62 -13.27 6.31
CA LEU A 490 -29.04 -14.49 5.60
C LEU A 490 -29.51 -15.61 6.55
N LEU A 491 -29.32 -15.49 7.86
CA LEU A 491 -29.66 -16.53 8.83
C LEU A 491 -30.97 -16.22 9.57
N PRO A 492 -31.75 -17.23 9.98
CA PRO A 492 -32.99 -17.02 10.71
C PRO A 492 -32.73 -16.37 12.08
N GLY A 493 -33.57 -15.42 12.48
CA GLY A 493 -33.29 -14.52 13.59
C GLY A 493 -33.35 -15.18 14.96
N VAL A 494 -34.43 -15.90 15.28
CA VAL A 494 -34.73 -16.38 16.64
C VAL A 494 -33.59 -17.13 17.32
N ASP A 495 -32.87 -17.98 16.56
CA ASP A 495 -31.76 -18.77 17.08
C ASP A 495 -30.40 -18.14 16.86
N THR A 496 -30.23 -17.35 15.79
CA THR A 496 -28.90 -16.83 15.42
C THR A 496 -28.61 -15.44 15.96
N ALA A 497 -29.65 -14.70 16.38
CA ALA A 497 -29.54 -13.40 17.05
C ALA A 497 -29.09 -13.50 18.52
N LYS A 498 -28.99 -14.72 19.08
CA LYS A 498 -28.63 -14.92 20.48
C LYS A 498 -27.18 -14.50 20.73
N SER A 499 -26.90 -13.84 21.86
CA SER A 499 -25.57 -13.40 22.28
C SER A 499 -24.55 -14.55 22.38
N MET A 500 -25.00 -15.80 22.47
CA MET A 500 -24.16 -17.00 22.54
C MET A 500 -23.95 -17.69 21.19
N PHE A 501 -24.69 -17.29 20.16
CA PHE A 501 -24.64 -17.96 18.86
C PHE A 501 -23.30 -17.71 18.17
N GLY A 502 -22.69 -18.81 17.73
CA GLY A 502 -21.50 -18.77 16.91
C GLY A 502 -21.30 -20.08 16.19
N ARG A 503 -20.42 -20.07 15.18
CA ARG A 503 -20.07 -21.24 14.38
C ARG A 503 -18.59 -21.27 14.05
N ALA A 504 -18.03 -22.46 13.91
CA ALA A 504 -16.66 -22.64 13.46
C ALA A 504 -16.58 -22.47 11.94
N VAL A 505 -15.62 -21.68 11.47
CA VAL A 505 -15.42 -21.39 10.05
C VAL A 505 -13.93 -21.54 9.70
N PRO A 506 -13.57 -22.23 8.61
CA PRO A 506 -12.17 -22.37 8.17
C PRO A 506 -11.49 -21.02 7.93
N LEU A 507 -10.21 -20.88 8.27
CA LEU A 507 -9.48 -19.60 8.23
C LEU A 507 -9.46 -18.94 6.84
N MET A 508 -9.49 -19.73 5.77
CA MET A 508 -9.46 -19.25 4.38
C MET A 508 -10.85 -18.96 3.79
N HIS A 509 -11.92 -19.26 4.53
CA HIS A 509 -13.29 -19.05 4.05
C HIS A 509 -13.60 -17.56 3.90
N ARG A 510 -14.38 -17.22 2.88
CA ARG A 510 -14.78 -15.86 2.54
C ARG A 510 -16.26 -15.88 2.18
N SER A 511 -17.06 -14.98 2.75
CA SER A 511 -18.51 -14.95 2.52
C SER A 511 -19.06 -13.53 2.59
N LYS A 512 -20.17 -13.27 1.89
CA LYS A 512 -20.95 -12.03 1.96
C LYS A 512 -21.70 -11.79 3.27
N SER A 513 -21.60 -12.74 4.19
CA SER A 513 -22.31 -12.75 5.47
C SER A 513 -21.36 -12.70 6.68
N ILE A 514 -20.06 -12.53 6.44
CA ILE A 514 -19.05 -12.49 7.49
C ILE A 514 -18.23 -11.20 7.33
N GLY A 515 -18.21 -10.41 8.39
CA GLY A 515 -17.37 -9.24 8.60
C GLY A 515 -16.58 -9.39 9.89
N PHE A 516 -16.28 -8.27 10.54
CA PHE A 516 -15.55 -8.23 11.81
C PHE A 516 -15.60 -6.83 12.41
N ARG A 517 -15.23 -6.74 13.68
CA ARG A 517 -14.95 -5.49 14.40
C ARG A 517 -13.62 -5.57 15.13
N VAL A 518 -13.07 -4.42 15.49
CA VAL A 518 -11.81 -4.34 16.23
C VAL A 518 -12.09 -4.03 17.70
N VAL A 519 -11.31 -4.66 18.57
CA VAL A 519 -11.23 -4.33 19.99
C VAL A 519 -9.82 -3.89 20.35
N TYR A 520 -9.72 -3.08 21.40
CA TYR A 520 -8.52 -2.38 21.82
C TYR A 520 -8.39 -2.51 23.34
N ASP A 521 -7.19 -2.87 23.79
CA ASP A 521 -6.85 -3.05 25.20
C ASP A 521 -6.58 -1.72 25.93
#